data_AF-A0A818VR23-F1
#
_entry.id   AF-A0A818VR23-F1
#
_cell.length_a   1.000
_cell.length_b   1.000
_cell.length_c   1.000
_cell.angle_alpha   90.00
_cell.angle_beta   90.00
_cell.angle_gamma   90.00
#
_symmetry.space_group_name_H-M   'P 1'
#
loop_
_entity.id
_entity.type
_entity.pdbx_description
1 polymer ?
#
loop_
_entity_poly.entity_id
_entity_poly.type
_entity_poly.pdbx_seq_one_letter_code
_entity_poly.pdbx_strand_id
1 'polypeptide(L)'
;MGCSQAKIEPEALTPDDARIIRETWKMVGREAYGEYGQRLMLRIFQKYPDIKALWQNPRIMNATTTADDADAPNSANRWKMDLRNHGSKFFNSLDDLISVVDKPEELFKMLHDIGVKHKGYEVKSEHIQAVVDGLNHTMEFGLKDKWTDARQKSFQRLINIIVARTNRSLSGDEK
;
A
#
# COMPACT_ATOMS: atom_id res chain seq x y z
N MET A 1 18.29 -3.46 32.28
CA MET A 1 18.77 -2.64 31.15
C MET A 1 17.96 -3.04 29.93
N GLY A 2 16.83 -2.38 29.68
CA GLY A 2 16.02 -2.63 28.48
C GLY A 2 16.45 -1.65 27.40
N CYS A 3 16.94 -2.16 26.27
CA CYS A 3 17.23 -1.34 25.08
C CYS A 3 15.97 -0.56 24.71
N SER A 4 16.05 0.77 24.86
CA SER A 4 15.13 1.68 24.20
C SER A 4 15.22 1.38 22.71
N GLN A 5 14.15 0.83 22.12
CA GLN A 5 13.97 0.91 20.68
C GLN A 5 13.83 2.39 20.37
N ALA A 6 14.94 3.07 20.09
CA ALA A 6 14.90 4.36 19.45
C ALA A 6 14.06 4.15 18.18
N LYS A 7 12.88 4.78 18.13
CA LYS A 7 12.04 4.79 16.95
C LYS A 7 12.88 5.42 15.85
N ILE A 8 13.47 4.59 14.98
CA ILE A 8 14.25 5.07 13.84
C ILE A 8 13.23 5.80 12.97
N GLU A 9 13.32 7.13 12.96
CA GLU A 9 12.56 7.95 12.02
C GLU A 9 12.99 7.54 10.61
N PRO A 10 12.06 7.27 9.68
CA PRO A 10 12.43 7.01 8.30
C PRO A 10 13.21 8.20 7.74
N GLU A 11 14.21 7.91 6.92
CA GLU A 11 14.97 8.94 6.20
C GLU A 11 14.00 9.87 5.46
N ALA A 12 14.21 11.18 5.60
CA ALA A 12 13.39 12.17 4.93
C ALA A 12 13.53 12.06 3.41
N LEU A 13 12.43 12.33 2.68
CA LEU A 13 12.46 12.38 1.23
C LEU A 13 13.26 13.60 0.77
N THR A 14 14.20 13.37 -0.15
CA THR A 14 14.90 14.47 -0.83
C THR A 14 14.03 15.04 -1.96
N PRO A 15 14.33 16.25 -2.47
CA PRO A 15 13.68 16.78 -3.68
C PRO A 15 13.80 15.84 -4.89
N ASP A 16 14.92 15.12 -5.00
CA ASP A 16 15.12 14.11 -6.05
C ASP A 16 14.23 12.89 -5.85
N ASP A 17 14.06 12.41 -4.61
CA ASP A 17 13.10 11.32 -4.34
C ASP A 17 11.68 11.74 -4.75
N ALA A 18 11.23 12.93 -4.36
CA ALA A 18 9.92 13.46 -4.72
C ALA A 18 9.72 13.52 -6.25
N ARG A 19 10.74 13.98 -6.99
CA ARG A 19 10.72 14.00 -8.46
C ARG A 19 10.63 12.59 -9.04
N ILE A 20 11.50 11.67 -8.61
CA ILE A 20 11.54 10.28 -9.08
C ILE A 20 10.22 9.57 -8.79
N ILE A 21 9.65 9.75 -7.60
CA ILE A 21 8.36 9.17 -7.20
C ILE A 21 7.26 9.66 -8.14
N ARG A 22 7.16 10.97 -8.41
CA ARG A 22 6.15 11.53 -9.31
C ARG A 22 6.31 11.05 -10.75
N GLU A 23 7.54 11.01 -11.25
CA GLU A 23 7.83 10.50 -12.60
C GLU A 23 7.47 9.01 -12.72
N THR A 24 7.79 8.22 -11.71
CA THR A 24 7.42 6.81 -11.61
C THR A 24 5.91 6.64 -11.59
N TRP A 25 5.22 7.43 -10.78
CA TRP A 25 3.77 7.33 -10.61
C TRP A 25 3.00 7.65 -11.90
N LYS A 26 3.51 8.60 -12.71
CA LYS A 26 2.99 8.86 -14.05
C LYS A 26 3.04 7.63 -14.97
N MET A 27 3.99 6.72 -14.76
CA MET A 27 4.11 5.48 -15.56
C MET A 27 3.11 4.40 -15.13
N VAL A 28 2.60 4.47 -13.90
CA VAL A 28 1.56 3.55 -13.42
C VAL A 28 0.25 3.77 -14.17
N GLY A 29 -0.13 5.04 -14.37
CA GLY A 29 -1.35 5.40 -15.11
C GLY A 29 -2.64 5.16 -14.30
N ARG A 30 -3.55 6.14 -14.29
CA ARG A 30 -4.80 6.06 -13.50
C ARG A 30 -5.75 4.98 -14.02
N GLU A 31 -5.67 4.67 -15.30
CA GLU A 31 -6.40 3.60 -15.96
C GLU A 31 -6.08 2.21 -15.39
N ALA A 32 -4.86 2.03 -14.87
CA ALA A 32 -4.39 0.76 -14.33
C ALA A 32 -4.73 0.54 -12.85
N TYR A 33 -5.20 1.57 -12.12
CA TYR A 33 -5.39 1.52 -10.67
C TYR A 33 -6.26 0.36 -10.19
N GLY A 34 -7.31 0.03 -10.94
CA GLY A 34 -8.14 -1.12 -10.60
C GLY A 34 -7.41 -2.46 -10.76
N GLU A 35 -6.69 -2.64 -11.86
CA GLU A 35 -5.93 -3.87 -12.14
C GLU A 35 -4.79 -4.05 -11.14
N TYR A 36 -4.01 -2.99 -10.92
CA TYR A 36 -2.89 -2.99 -9.97
C TYR A 36 -3.39 -3.19 -8.54
N GLY A 37 -4.49 -2.52 -8.19
CA GLY A 37 -5.16 -2.69 -6.92
C GLY A 37 -5.62 -4.13 -6.67
N GLN A 38 -6.20 -4.77 -7.67
CA GLN A 38 -6.58 -6.18 -7.57
C GLN A 38 -5.35 -7.10 -7.41
N ARG A 39 -4.30 -6.90 -8.21
CA ARG A 39 -3.06 -7.69 -8.11
C ARG A 39 -2.45 -7.59 -6.73
N LEU A 40 -2.38 -6.38 -6.18
CA LEU A 40 -1.92 -6.11 -4.82
C LEU A 40 -2.72 -6.94 -3.79
N MET A 41 -4.06 -6.90 -3.87
CA MET A 41 -4.91 -7.61 -2.90
C MET A 41 -4.81 -9.13 -3.02
N LEU A 42 -4.75 -9.65 -4.25
CA LEU A 42 -4.55 -11.08 -4.48
C LEU A 42 -3.21 -11.55 -3.94
N ARG A 43 -2.14 -10.77 -4.15
CA ARG A 43 -0.81 -11.07 -3.61
C ARG A 43 -0.82 -11.10 -2.08
N ILE A 44 -1.49 -10.15 -1.44
CA ILE A 44 -1.68 -10.13 0.01
C ILE A 44 -2.36 -11.42 0.47
N PHE A 45 -3.48 -11.79 -0.15
CA PHE A 45 -4.26 -12.96 0.27
C PHE A 45 -3.61 -14.30 0.00
N GLN A 46 -2.73 -14.39 -1.02
CA GLN A 46 -1.92 -15.58 -1.26
C GLN A 46 -0.85 -15.76 -0.17
N LYS A 47 -0.20 -14.66 0.26
CA LYS A 47 0.91 -14.71 1.22
C LYS A 47 0.46 -14.63 2.68
N TYR A 48 -0.67 -13.98 2.93
CA TYR A 48 -1.24 -13.65 4.24
C TYR A 48 -2.75 -13.92 4.25
N PRO A 49 -3.18 -15.19 4.18
CA PRO A 49 -4.59 -15.55 4.05
C PRO A 49 -5.46 -15.06 5.22
N ASP A 50 -4.89 -14.95 6.42
CA ASP A 50 -5.60 -14.51 7.65
C ASP A 50 -6.15 -13.08 7.53
N ILE A 51 -5.54 -12.24 6.69
CA ILE A 51 -5.99 -10.85 6.45
C ILE A 51 -7.39 -10.79 5.84
N LYS A 52 -7.86 -11.87 5.19
CA LYS A 52 -9.23 -11.94 4.65
C LYS A 52 -10.30 -11.74 5.73
N ALA A 53 -10.02 -12.14 6.97
CA ALA A 53 -10.95 -11.98 8.09
C ALA A 53 -11.30 -10.52 8.39
N LEU A 54 -10.38 -9.58 8.12
CA LEU A 54 -10.57 -8.15 8.37
C LEU A 54 -11.60 -7.50 7.44
N TRP A 55 -11.92 -8.14 6.31
CA TRP A 55 -12.80 -7.55 5.30
C TRP A 55 -14.29 -7.66 5.66
N GLN A 56 -14.64 -8.47 6.66
CA GLN A 56 -16.02 -8.69 7.14
C GLN A 56 -17.04 -8.95 6.01
N ASN A 57 -16.57 -9.44 4.85
CA ASN A 57 -17.35 -9.72 3.67
C ASN A 57 -17.22 -11.22 3.37
N PRO A 58 -18.31 -12.01 3.52
CA PRO A 58 -18.27 -13.46 3.32
C PRO A 58 -17.76 -13.90 1.94
N ARG A 59 -17.95 -13.07 0.90
CA ARG A 59 -17.47 -13.38 -0.45
C ARG A 59 -15.94 -13.35 -0.55
N ILE A 60 -15.30 -12.52 0.26
CA ILE A 60 -13.84 -12.36 0.30
C ILE A 60 -13.23 -13.33 1.31
N MET A 61 -13.85 -13.48 2.49
CA MET A 61 -13.42 -14.42 3.52
C MET A 61 -13.33 -15.86 3.01
N ASN A 62 -14.32 -16.26 2.20
CA ASN A 62 -14.41 -17.62 1.66
C ASN A 62 -13.75 -17.77 0.28
N ALA A 63 -13.11 -16.72 -0.26
CA ALA A 63 -12.47 -16.80 -1.56
C ALA A 63 -11.19 -17.65 -1.49
N THR A 64 -11.10 -18.67 -2.33
CA THR A 64 -9.83 -19.36 -2.59
C THR A 64 -9.03 -18.52 -3.59
N THR A 65 -7.79 -18.19 -3.23
CA THR A 65 -6.88 -17.39 -4.06
C THR A 65 -5.67 -18.24 -4.45
N THR A 66 -5.45 -18.38 -5.74
CA THR A 66 -4.35 -19.10 -6.39
C THR A 66 -3.46 -18.13 -7.15
N ALA A 67 -2.27 -18.56 -7.58
CA ALA A 67 -1.37 -17.74 -8.39
C ALA A 67 -2.06 -17.23 -9.67
N ASP A 68 -2.83 -18.10 -10.33
CA ASP A 68 -3.52 -17.83 -11.60
C ASP A 68 -4.63 -16.78 -11.46
N ASP A 69 -5.10 -16.51 -10.24
CA ASP A 69 -6.19 -15.56 -10.02
C ASP A 69 -5.82 -14.11 -10.34
N ALA A 70 -4.52 -13.77 -10.31
CA ALA A 70 -4.01 -12.44 -10.59
C ALA A 70 -4.12 -12.04 -12.07
N ASP A 71 -4.08 -13.03 -12.96
CA ASP A 71 -4.11 -12.82 -14.42
C ASP A 71 -5.47 -13.19 -15.05
N ALA A 72 -6.33 -13.88 -14.30
CA ALA A 72 -7.64 -14.29 -14.78
C ALA A 72 -8.66 -13.13 -14.87
N PRO A 73 -9.52 -13.11 -15.91
CA PRO A 73 -10.48 -12.03 -16.13
C PRO A 73 -11.52 -11.89 -15.01
N ASN A 74 -11.83 -10.64 -14.67
CA ASN A 74 -12.68 -10.27 -13.53
C ASN A 74 -14.15 -10.70 -13.65
N SER A 75 -14.64 -10.88 -14.87
CA SER A 75 -16.03 -11.22 -15.17
C SER A 75 -16.45 -12.58 -14.61
N ALA A 76 -15.49 -13.44 -14.26
CA ALA A 76 -15.79 -14.77 -13.72
C ALA A 76 -16.26 -14.73 -12.24
N ASN A 77 -15.89 -13.72 -11.45
CA ASN A 77 -16.00 -13.77 -9.99
C ASN A 77 -16.28 -12.40 -9.35
N ARG A 78 -17.46 -12.23 -8.74
CA ARG A 78 -17.85 -10.96 -8.07
C ARG A 78 -16.89 -10.50 -6.97
N TRP A 79 -16.29 -11.41 -6.22
CA TRP A 79 -15.32 -11.05 -5.18
C TRP A 79 -14.05 -10.41 -5.77
N LYS A 80 -13.62 -10.80 -6.99
CA LYS A 80 -12.49 -10.15 -7.67
C LYS A 80 -12.81 -8.70 -8.04
N MET A 81 -14.05 -8.42 -8.44
CA MET A 81 -14.50 -7.04 -8.65
C MET A 81 -14.48 -6.23 -7.36
N ASP A 82 -14.87 -6.82 -6.22
CA ASP A 82 -14.79 -6.16 -4.91
C ASP A 82 -13.33 -5.80 -4.57
N LEU A 83 -12.38 -6.69 -4.84
CA LEU A 83 -10.94 -6.41 -4.68
C LEU A 83 -10.44 -5.33 -5.62
N ARG A 84 -10.85 -5.37 -6.89
CA ARG A 84 -10.52 -4.34 -7.88
C ARG A 84 -11.01 -2.96 -7.46
N ASN A 85 -12.23 -2.88 -6.95
CA ASN A 85 -12.84 -1.63 -6.50
C ASN A 85 -12.13 -1.08 -5.25
N HIS A 86 -11.84 -1.93 -4.27
CA HIS A 86 -11.07 -1.51 -3.09
C HIS A 86 -9.64 -1.11 -3.48
N GLY A 87 -8.97 -1.92 -4.29
CA GLY A 87 -7.63 -1.66 -4.79
C GLY A 87 -7.53 -0.34 -5.57
N SER A 88 -8.53 -0.01 -6.38
CA SER A 88 -8.62 1.31 -7.02
C SER A 88 -8.66 2.44 -5.99
N LYS A 89 -9.43 2.32 -4.90
CA LYS A 89 -9.43 3.32 -3.82
C LYS A 89 -8.05 3.46 -3.17
N PHE A 90 -7.37 2.34 -2.93
CA PHE A 90 -6.01 2.35 -2.40
C PHE A 90 -5.04 3.11 -3.31
N PHE A 91 -5.04 2.83 -4.62
CA PHE A 91 -4.18 3.54 -5.58
C PHE A 91 -4.57 5.02 -5.73
N ASN A 92 -5.86 5.38 -5.64
CA ASN A 92 -6.26 6.79 -5.57
C ASN A 92 -5.74 7.47 -4.29
N SER A 93 -5.73 6.80 -3.14
CA SER A 93 -5.12 7.36 -1.93
C SER A 93 -3.60 7.53 -2.06
N LEU A 94 -2.90 6.63 -2.76
CA LEU A 94 -1.49 6.82 -3.09
C LEU A 94 -1.28 8.01 -4.04
N ASP A 95 -2.17 8.22 -5.01
CA ASP A 95 -2.18 9.39 -5.90
C ASP A 95 -2.23 10.70 -5.09
N ASP A 96 -3.16 10.77 -4.14
CA ASP A 96 -3.33 11.91 -3.25
C ASP A 96 -2.07 12.16 -2.40
N LEU A 97 -1.51 11.10 -1.80
CA LEU A 97 -0.27 11.19 -1.01
C LEU A 97 0.93 11.64 -1.86
N ILE A 98 1.05 11.13 -3.10
CA ILE A 98 2.14 11.47 -4.02
C ILE A 98 2.02 12.92 -4.52
N SER A 99 0.80 13.45 -4.63
CA SER A 99 0.59 14.85 -5.02
C SER A 99 1.26 15.83 -4.06
N VAL A 100 1.35 15.49 -2.78
CA VAL A 100 1.95 16.30 -1.71
C VAL A 100 3.26 15.75 -1.16
N VAL A 101 3.93 14.86 -1.89
CA VAL A 101 5.10 14.10 -1.40
C VAL A 101 6.27 14.98 -0.94
N ASP A 102 6.34 16.23 -1.40
CA ASP A 102 7.32 17.25 -1.01
C ASP A 102 6.80 18.26 0.03
N LYS A 103 5.63 18.00 0.62
CA LYS A 103 4.99 18.81 1.66
C LYS A 103 4.79 17.98 2.93
N PRO A 104 5.81 17.89 3.81
CA PRO A 104 5.79 16.97 4.94
C PRO A 104 4.59 17.11 5.87
N GLU A 105 4.15 18.33 6.17
CA GLU A 105 3.00 18.57 7.05
C GLU A 105 1.69 18.04 6.46
N GLU A 106 1.41 18.34 5.19
CA GLU A 106 0.22 17.85 4.48
C GLU A 106 0.26 16.31 4.35
N LEU A 107 1.43 15.76 4.00
CA LEU A 107 1.64 14.31 3.89
C LEU A 107 1.39 13.60 5.22
N PHE A 108 1.97 14.09 6.31
CA PHE A 108 1.84 13.46 7.63
C PHE A 108 0.41 13.55 8.17
N LYS A 109 -0.27 14.68 7.95
CA LYS A 109 -1.69 14.81 8.30
C LYS A 109 -2.54 13.77 7.57
N MET A 110 -2.33 13.57 6.27
CA MET A 110 -3.08 12.56 5.51
C MET A 110 -2.79 11.14 5.99
N LEU A 111 -1.52 10.81 6.27
CA LEU A 111 -1.14 9.49 6.77
C LEU A 111 -1.71 9.19 8.16
N HIS A 112 -1.80 10.21 9.00
CA HIS A 112 -2.50 10.14 10.28
C HIS A 112 -3.98 9.79 10.08
N ASP A 113 -4.69 10.55 9.24
CA ASP A 113 -6.12 10.35 8.97
C ASP A 113 -6.40 8.96 8.36
N ILE A 114 -5.48 8.46 7.53
CA ILE A 114 -5.50 7.08 7.01
C ILE A 114 -5.35 6.07 8.16
N GLY A 115 -4.37 6.24 9.04
CA GLY A 115 -4.14 5.32 10.16
C GLY A 115 -5.32 5.25 11.13
N VAL A 116 -5.91 6.40 11.49
CA VAL A 116 -7.11 6.45 12.35
C VAL A 116 -8.28 5.68 11.73
N LYS A 117 -8.52 5.84 10.41
CA LYS A 117 -9.57 5.07 9.71
C LYS A 117 -9.29 3.57 9.75
N HIS A 118 -8.05 3.15 9.47
CA HIS A 118 -7.68 1.74 9.44
C HIS A 118 -7.72 1.09 10.83
N LYS A 119 -7.45 1.85 11.90
CA LYS A 119 -7.68 1.40 13.28
C LYS A 119 -9.15 1.02 13.52
N GLY A 120 -10.08 1.78 12.95
CA GLY A 120 -11.52 1.48 12.97
C GLY A 120 -11.92 0.19 12.23
N TYR A 121 -11.07 -0.31 11.33
CA TYR A 121 -11.23 -1.60 10.65
C TYR A 121 -10.45 -2.74 11.33
N GLU A 122 -10.03 -2.54 12.58
CA GLU A 122 -9.25 -3.51 13.35
C GLU A 122 -7.90 -3.88 12.70
N VAL A 123 -7.39 -3.03 11.80
CA VAL A 123 -6.06 -3.18 11.23
C VAL A 123 -5.02 -2.88 12.31
N LYS A 124 -4.01 -3.73 12.40
CA LYS A 124 -2.88 -3.62 13.32
C LYS A 124 -1.59 -3.43 12.54
N SER A 125 -0.54 -2.96 13.20
CA SER A 125 0.78 -2.77 12.58
C SER A 125 1.35 -4.03 11.94
N GLU A 126 1.02 -5.22 12.47
CA GLU A 126 1.41 -6.51 11.89
C GLU A 126 0.81 -6.77 10.50
N HIS A 127 -0.34 -6.17 10.17
CA HIS A 127 -0.97 -6.30 8.86
C HIS A 127 -0.34 -5.39 7.80
N ILE A 128 0.35 -4.32 8.21
CA ILE A 128 0.88 -3.31 7.28
C ILE A 128 1.98 -3.89 6.39
N GLN A 129 2.78 -4.84 6.90
CA GLN A 129 3.81 -5.50 6.08
C GLN A 129 3.22 -6.21 4.86
N ALA A 130 2.02 -6.77 4.97
CA ALA A 130 1.37 -7.40 3.83
C ALA A 130 1.08 -6.40 2.70
N VAL A 131 0.66 -5.18 3.05
CA VAL A 131 0.41 -4.11 2.08
C VAL A 131 1.71 -3.70 1.38
N VAL A 132 2.81 -3.59 2.12
CA VAL A 132 4.15 -3.29 1.55
C VAL A 132 4.55 -4.34 0.53
N ASP A 133 4.42 -5.62 0.89
CA ASP A 133 4.80 -6.73 0.02
C ASP A 133 3.92 -6.81 -1.23
N GLY A 134 2.61 -6.58 -1.08
CA GLY A 134 1.67 -6.52 -2.19
C GLY A 134 1.94 -5.35 -3.14
N LEU A 135 2.27 -4.17 -2.60
CA LEU A 135 2.61 -2.99 -3.39
C LEU A 135 3.92 -3.18 -4.16
N ASN A 136 4.99 -3.61 -3.48
CA ASN A 136 6.29 -3.83 -4.13
C ASN A 136 6.18 -4.84 -5.27
N HIS A 137 5.48 -5.96 -5.06
CA HIS A 137 5.23 -6.94 -6.10
C HIS A 137 4.45 -6.37 -7.29
N THR A 138 3.44 -5.54 -7.01
CA THR A 138 2.62 -4.92 -8.05
C THR A 138 3.41 -3.90 -8.87
N MET A 139 4.24 -3.09 -8.24
CA MET A 139 5.10 -2.11 -8.92
C MET A 139 6.15 -2.79 -9.81
N GLU A 140 6.77 -3.87 -9.32
CA GLU A 140 7.71 -4.69 -10.09
C GLU A 140 7.04 -5.30 -11.33
N PHE A 141 5.85 -5.91 -11.16
CA PHE A 141 5.09 -6.46 -12.27
C PHE A 141 4.70 -5.40 -13.31
N GLY A 142 4.21 -4.25 -12.84
CA GLY A 142 3.66 -3.20 -13.69
C GLY A 142 4.70 -2.42 -14.47
N LEU A 143 5.81 -2.09 -13.82
CA LEU A 143 6.86 -1.23 -14.40
C LEU A 143 7.99 -2.03 -15.07
N LYS A 144 8.19 -3.32 -14.72
CA LYS A 144 9.18 -4.20 -15.33
C LYS A 144 10.57 -3.55 -15.35
N ASP A 145 11.22 -3.46 -16.52
CA ASP A 145 12.53 -2.82 -16.70
C ASP A 145 12.55 -1.34 -16.33
N LYS A 146 11.38 -0.68 -16.27
CA LYS A 146 11.27 0.69 -15.78
C LYS A 146 11.33 0.76 -14.25
N TRP A 147 11.24 -0.35 -13.51
CA TRP A 147 11.41 -0.38 -12.05
C TRP A 147 12.89 -0.41 -11.65
N THR A 148 13.62 0.62 -12.05
CA THR A 148 15.08 0.72 -11.83
C THR A 148 15.43 0.89 -10.35
N ASP A 149 16.68 0.60 -9.97
CA ASP A 149 17.20 0.76 -8.60
C ASP A 149 16.91 2.13 -7.99
N ALA A 150 17.03 3.21 -8.78
CA ALA A 150 16.75 4.56 -8.32
C ALA A 150 15.27 4.72 -7.93
N ARG A 151 14.36 4.20 -8.76
CA ARG A 151 12.92 4.24 -8.48
C ARG A 151 12.57 3.38 -7.30
N GLN A 152 13.09 2.16 -7.22
CA GLN A 152 12.92 1.27 -6.08
C GLN A 152 13.34 1.94 -4.77
N LYS A 153 14.53 2.55 -4.72
CA LYS A 153 15.06 3.23 -3.53
C LYS A 153 14.17 4.41 -3.11
N SER A 154 13.83 5.30 -4.03
CA SER A 154 12.98 6.46 -3.72
C SER A 154 11.58 6.05 -3.28
N PHE A 155 10.97 5.06 -3.95
CA PHE A 155 9.66 4.55 -3.54
C PHE A 155 9.71 3.83 -2.19
N GLN A 156 10.77 3.07 -1.90
CA GLN A 156 10.93 2.41 -0.61
C GLN A 156 11.05 3.42 0.53
N ARG A 157 11.69 4.58 0.31
CA ARG A 157 11.69 5.68 1.30
C ARG A 157 10.28 6.20 1.57
N LEU A 158 9.49 6.44 0.52
CA LEU A 158 8.08 6.83 0.68
C LEU A 158 7.29 5.77 1.45
N ILE A 159 7.44 4.49 1.08
CA ILE A 159 6.79 3.37 1.78
C ILE A 159 7.18 3.36 3.26
N ASN A 160 8.46 3.54 3.59
CA ASN A 160 8.90 3.58 4.98
C ASN A 160 8.25 4.73 5.76
N ILE A 161 8.07 5.90 5.15
CA ILE A 161 7.34 7.03 5.74
C ILE A 161 5.87 6.68 5.94
N ILE A 162 5.20 6.12 4.93
CA ILE A 162 3.80 5.68 5.02
C ILE A 162 3.63 4.71 6.19
N VAL A 163 4.45 3.65 6.23
CA VAL A 163 4.41 2.62 7.29
C VAL A 163 4.64 3.24 8.66
N ALA A 164 5.71 4.03 8.83
CA ALA A 164 6.06 4.62 10.12
C ALA A 164 4.96 5.55 10.64
N ARG A 165 4.37 6.38 9.78
CA ARG A 165 3.33 7.35 10.16
C ARG A 165 1.99 6.67 10.40
N THR A 166 1.56 5.76 9.52
CA THR A 166 0.32 5.00 9.71
C THR A 166 0.39 4.15 10.98
N ASN A 167 1.52 3.49 11.27
CA ASN A 167 1.67 2.67 12.47
C ASN A 167 1.55 3.46 13.78
N ARG A 168 2.00 4.71 13.84
CA ARG A 168 1.81 5.57 15.02
C ARG A 168 0.34 5.78 15.34
N SER A 169 -0.45 6.11 14.32
CA SER A 169 -1.89 6.31 14.48
C SER A 169 -2.61 5.00 14.81
N LEU A 170 -2.17 3.86 14.26
CA LEU A 170 -2.71 2.55 14.64
C LEU A 170 -2.44 2.22 16.12
N SER A 171 -1.21 2.44 16.60
CA SER A 171 -0.84 2.16 17.99
C SER A 171 -1.35 3.20 18.99
N GLY A 172 -1.76 4.39 18.53
CA GLY A 172 -2.11 5.53 19.38
C GLY A 172 -0.88 6.26 19.93
N ASP A 173 0.31 6.02 19.38
CA ASP A 173 1.54 6.70 19.76
C ASP A 173 1.67 8.02 19.00
N GLU A 174 0.81 8.98 19.31
CA GLU A 174 0.85 10.35 18.78
C GLU A 174 1.75 11.21 19.68
N LYS A 175 3.07 11.10 19.47
CA LYS A 175 4.05 12.08 19.96
C LYS A 175 4.77 12.73 18.79
#